data_AF-A0A7L1WU06-F1
#
_entry.id   AF-A0A7L1WU06-F1
#
_cell.length_a   1.000
_cell.length_b   1.000
_cell.length_c   1.000
_cell.angle_alpha   90.00
_cell.angle_beta   90.00
_cell.angle_gamma   90.00
#
_symmetry.space_group_name_H-M   'P 1'
#
loop_
_entity.id
_entity.type
_entity.pdbx_description
1 polymer ?
#
loop_
_entity_poly.entity_id
_entity_poly.type
_entity_poly.pdbx_seq_one_letter_code
_entity_poly.pdbx_strand_id
1 'polypeptide(L)'
;MDRVYEKPLPEERLFGILPNCSHAYCVGCIRKWRCSRDFQSTVIKACPECRITSSYYIPHKYWVSDVSEKEKLIRTFKARTGKITCKFFLRGHCPFRSECIYLHKLPACRQHSPQQPRMPAVSIPSSSESSDEEDE
;
A
#
# COMPACT_ATOMS: atom_id res chain seq x y z
N MET A 1 -7.93 -19.85 -21.72
CA MET A 1 -7.94 -19.68 -20.25
C MET A 1 -7.29 -20.90 -19.59
N ASP A 2 -6.38 -20.69 -18.62
CA ASP A 2 -5.74 -21.76 -17.84
C ASP A 2 -6.66 -22.20 -16.67
N ARG A 3 -6.85 -23.52 -16.48
CA ARG A 3 -7.73 -24.09 -15.45
C ARG A 3 -6.96 -24.23 -14.14
N VAL A 4 -6.93 -23.16 -13.34
CA VAL A 4 -6.13 -23.05 -12.10
C VAL A 4 -6.34 -24.21 -11.13
N TYR A 5 -7.56 -24.73 -11.00
CA TYR A 5 -7.88 -25.82 -10.08
C TYR A 5 -7.30 -27.18 -10.48
N GLU A 6 -6.90 -27.35 -11.73
CA GLU A 6 -6.40 -28.61 -12.29
C GLU A 6 -4.88 -28.72 -12.25
N LYS A 7 -4.19 -27.70 -11.72
CA LYS A 7 -2.74 -27.70 -11.62
C LYS A 7 -2.26 -28.81 -10.67
N PRO A 8 -1.16 -29.50 -11.02
CA PRO A 8 -0.68 -30.64 -10.25
C PRO A 8 -0.33 -30.24 -8.82
N LEU A 9 0.32 -29.08 -8.65
CA LEU A 9 0.75 -28.58 -7.35
C LEU A 9 -0.35 -27.74 -6.68
N PRO A 10 -0.74 -28.06 -5.43
CA PRO A 10 -1.73 -27.27 -4.68
C PRO A 10 -1.38 -25.78 -4.54
N GLU A 11 -0.09 -25.46 -4.46
CA GLU A 11 0.43 -24.10 -4.35
C GLU A 11 0.22 -23.27 -5.62
N GLU A 12 0.09 -23.93 -6.77
CA GLU A 12 -0.19 -23.29 -8.05
C GLU A 12 -1.69 -23.11 -8.31
N ARG A 13 -2.55 -23.74 -7.50
CA ARG A 13 -4.02 -23.60 -7.54
C ARG A 13 -4.48 -22.32 -6.85
N LEU A 14 -3.73 -21.23 -7.03
CA LEU A 14 -4.00 -19.92 -6.47
C LEU A 14 -4.19 -18.91 -7.59
N PHE A 15 -5.14 -18.01 -7.36
CA PHE A 15 -5.38 -16.84 -8.19
C PHE A 15 -4.59 -15.66 -7.63
N GLY A 16 -3.91 -14.93 -8.51
CA GLY A 16 -3.39 -13.60 -8.23
C GLY A 16 -4.44 -12.56 -8.53
N ILE A 17 -5.07 -12.03 -7.48
CA ILE A 17 -6.09 -10.98 -7.56
C ILE A 17 -5.38 -9.62 -7.62
N LEU A 18 -5.72 -8.80 -8.62
CA LEU A 18 -5.19 -7.45 -8.72
C LEU A 18 -6.09 -6.48 -7.91
N PRO A 19 -5.54 -5.64 -7.00
CA PRO A 19 -6.34 -4.70 -6.23
C PRO A 19 -7.09 -3.68 -7.10
N ASN A 20 -6.48 -3.21 -8.18
CA ASN A 20 -6.97 -2.03 -8.92
C ASN A 20 -7.87 -2.37 -10.12
N CYS A 21 -8.11 -3.66 -10.41
CA CYS A 21 -9.01 -4.09 -11.49
C CYS A 21 -9.70 -5.42 -11.16
N SER A 22 -10.82 -5.75 -11.80
CA SER A 22 -11.54 -7.02 -11.59
C SER A 22 -10.84 -8.26 -12.17
N HIS A 23 -9.75 -8.09 -12.92
CA HIS A 23 -9.03 -9.20 -13.52
C HIS A 23 -8.24 -10.01 -12.49
N ALA A 24 -8.31 -11.33 -12.64
CA ALA A 24 -7.54 -12.29 -11.87
C ALA A 24 -6.88 -13.31 -12.80
N TYR A 25 -5.69 -13.75 -12.42
CA TYR A 25 -4.88 -14.67 -13.20
C TYR A 25 -4.35 -15.79 -12.32
N CYS A 26 -3.89 -16.88 -12.90
CA CYS A 26 -3.12 -17.85 -12.13
C CYS A 26 -1.86 -17.19 -11.54
N VAL A 27 -1.43 -17.57 -10.32
CA VAL A 27 -0.22 -16.98 -9.70
C VAL A 27 1.01 -17.12 -10.59
N GLY A 28 1.17 -18.25 -11.28
CA GLY A 28 2.27 -18.45 -12.24
C GLY A 28 2.21 -17.49 -13.44
N CYS A 29 1.01 -17.18 -13.92
CA CYS A 29 0.76 -16.33 -15.08
C CYS A 29 1.13 -14.88 -14.76
N ILE A 30 0.63 -14.36 -13.63
CA ILE A 30 0.93 -12.99 -13.22
C ILE A 30 2.40 -12.84 -12.79
N ARG A 31 3.03 -13.90 -12.27
CA ARG A 31 4.47 -13.90 -11.99
C ARG A 31 5.28 -13.78 -13.27
N LYS A 32 4.98 -14.59 -14.30
CA LYS A 32 5.63 -14.49 -15.62
C LYS A 32 5.46 -13.10 -16.22
N TRP A 33 4.25 -12.53 -16.16
CA TRP A 33 3.98 -11.17 -16.62
C TRP A 33 4.86 -10.12 -15.92
N ARG A 34 4.89 -10.13 -14.58
CA ARG A 34 5.67 -9.17 -13.79
C ARG A 34 7.19 -9.37 -13.90
N CYS A 35 7.66 -10.55 -14.34
CA CYS A 35 9.07 -10.86 -14.56
C CYS A 35 9.54 -10.68 -16.01
N SER A 36 8.63 -10.42 -16.97
CA SER A 36 9.01 -10.17 -18.36
C SER A 36 9.91 -8.94 -18.44
N ARG A 37 10.97 -9.05 -19.25
CA ARG A 37 11.91 -7.95 -19.53
C ARG A 37 11.62 -7.25 -20.86
N ASP A 38 10.60 -7.74 -21.57
CA ASP A 38 10.27 -7.32 -22.93
C ASP A 38 9.54 -5.97 -22.94
N PHE A 39 9.02 -5.55 -21.78
CA PHE A 39 8.24 -4.32 -21.62
C PHE A 39 8.80 -3.41 -20.53
N GLN A 40 8.44 -2.12 -20.61
CA GLN A 40 8.77 -1.14 -19.58
C GLN A 40 8.17 -1.52 -18.22
N SER A 41 8.84 -1.08 -17.15
CA SER A 41 8.46 -1.43 -15.77
C SER A 41 7.02 -1.05 -15.39
N THR A 42 6.47 0.01 -16.00
CA THR A 42 5.08 0.47 -15.83
C THR A 42 4.08 -0.53 -16.40
N VAL A 43 4.42 -1.12 -17.54
CA VAL A 43 3.60 -2.07 -18.29
C VAL A 43 3.54 -3.42 -17.59
N ILE A 44 4.69 -3.95 -17.17
CA ILE A 44 4.74 -5.23 -16.44
C ILE A 44 4.14 -5.13 -15.03
N LYS A 45 4.05 -3.92 -14.46
CA LYS A 45 3.33 -3.66 -13.20
C LYS A 45 1.83 -3.44 -13.40
N ALA A 46 1.34 -3.39 -14.63
CA ALA A 46 -0.06 -3.22 -14.92
C ALA A 46 -0.78 -4.55 -15.14
N CYS A 47 -2.10 -4.52 -15.15
CA CYS A 47 -2.92 -5.62 -15.61
C CYS A 47 -2.61 -5.97 -17.09
N PRO A 48 -2.41 -7.25 -17.46
CA PRO A 48 -2.22 -7.67 -18.85
C PRO A 48 -3.35 -7.22 -19.80
N GLU A 49 -4.57 -7.15 -19.29
CA GLU A 49 -5.77 -6.91 -20.10
C GLU A 49 -6.17 -5.42 -20.12
N CYS A 50 -6.44 -4.82 -18.95
CA CYS A 50 -6.90 -3.42 -18.89
C CYS A 50 -5.80 -2.39 -18.66
N ARG A 51 -4.53 -2.79 -18.51
CA ARG A 51 -3.37 -1.90 -18.29
C ARG A 51 -3.48 -0.96 -17.08
N ILE A 52 -4.45 -1.17 -16.19
CA ILE A 52 -4.51 -0.48 -14.90
C ILE A 52 -3.29 -0.89 -14.06
N THR A 53 -2.55 0.10 -13.57
CA THR A 53 -1.34 -0.12 -12.77
C THR A 53 -1.69 -0.78 -11.45
N SER A 54 -0.91 -1.78 -11.05
CA SER A 54 -1.13 -2.51 -9.81
C SER A 54 0.21 -2.99 -9.25
N SER A 55 0.75 -2.26 -8.27
CA SER A 55 2.09 -2.48 -7.73
C SER A 55 2.30 -3.86 -7.09
N TYR A 56 1.22 -4.54 -6.69
CA TYR A 56 1.26 -5.89 -6.09
C TYR A 56 0.04 -6.72 -6.52
N TYR A 57 0.04 -8.01 -6.16
CA TYR A 57 -1.13 -8.89 -6.29
C TYR A 57 -1.34 -9.67 -5.00
N ILE A 58 -2.57 -10.16 -4.81
CA ILE A 58 -2.96 -10.93 -3.64
C ILE A 58 -3.16 -12.37 -4.07
N PRO A 59 -2.35 -13.33 -3.59
CA PRO A 59 -2.63 -14.75 -3.80
C PRO A 59 -3.86 -15.16 -2.98
N HIS A 60 -4.86 -15.74 -3.64
CA HIS A 60 -6.11 -16.19 -3.02
C HIS A 60 -6.58 -17.51 -3.66
N LYS A 61 -7.26 -18.35 -2.87
CA LYS A 61 -7.71 -19.68 -3.33
C LYS A 61 -8.86 -19.59 -4.35
N TYR A 62 -9.69 -18.58 -4.21
CA TYR A 62 -10.88 -18.40 -5.03
C TYR A 62 -10.79 -17.11 -5.83
N TRP A 63 -11.41 -17.13 -7.01
CA TRP A 63 -11.70 -15.92 -7.76
C TRP A 63 -12.70 -15.06 -6.95
N VAL A 64 -12.44 -13.76 -6.85
CA VAL A 64 -13.33 -12.82 -6.15
C VAL A 64 -13.92 -11.86 -7.18
N SER A 65 -15.20 -12.02 -7.47
CA SER A 65 -15.94 -11.15 -8.40
C SER A 65 -16.59 -9.96 -7.69
N ASP A 66 -16.98 -10.16 -6.42
CA ASP A 66 -17.67 -9.14 -5.64
C ASP A 66 -16.71 -8.03 -5.18
N VAL A 67 -17.16 -6.78 -5.29
CA VAL A 67 -16.34 -5.61 -4.96
C VAL A 67 -16.10 -5.53 -3.45
N SER A 68 -17.12 -5.79 -2.63
CA SER A 68 -17.02 -5.70 -1.17
C SER A 68 -16.10 -6.79 -0.60
N GLU A 69 -16.25 -8.03 -1.07
CA GLU A 69 -15.35 -9.12 -0.69
C GLU A 69 -13.91 -8.82 -1.10
N LYS A 70 -13.71 -8.27 -2.30
CA LYS A 70 -12.39 -7.89 -2.79
C LYS A 70 -11.77 -6.76 -1.96
N GLU A 71 -12.52 -5.74 -1.58
CA GLU A 71 -12.05 -4.67 -0.72
C GLU A 71 -11.65 -5.19 0.66
N LYS A 72 -12.45 -6.09 1.24
CA LYS A 72 -12.12 -6.77 2.51
C LYS A 72 -10.84 -7.59 2.40
N LEU A 73 -10.65 -8.30 1.29
CA LEU A 73 -9.43 -9.06 0.99
C LEU A 73 -8.21 -8.12 0.91
N ILE A 74 -8.32 -7.01 0.18
CA ILE A 74 -7.26 -6.00 0.04
C ILE A 74 -6.90 -5.42 1.40
N ARG A 75 -7.90 -5.01 2.20
CA ARG A 75 -7.69 -4.43 3.53
C ARG A 75 -6.99 -5.41 4.46
N THR A 76 -7.46 -6.66 4.52
CA THR A 76 -6.88 -7.71 5.36
C THR A 76 -5.45 -8.02 4.94
N PHE A 77 -5.20 -8.09 3.63
CA PHE A 77 -3.88 -8.37 3.10
C PHE A 77 -2.89 -7.24 3.40
N LYS A 78 -3.29 -5.97 3.22
CA LYS A 78 -2.49 -4.81 3.59
C LYS A 78 -2.20 -4.79 5.09
N ALA A 79 -3.20 -5.05 5.94
CA ALA A 79 -3.02 -5.07 7.39
C ALA A 79 -2.06 -6.18 7.86
N ARG A 80 -2.08 -7.36 7.23
CA ARG A 80 -1.15 -8.45 7.53
C ARG A 80 0.26 -8.15 7.04
N THR A 81 0.38 -7.66 5.80
CA THR A 81 1.68 -7.41 5.15
C THR A 81 2.38 -6.19 5.73
N GLY A 82 1.62 -5.17 6.12
CA GLY A 82 2.11 -3.96 6.79
C GLY A 82 2.64 -4.20 8.20
N LYS A 83 2.58 -5.42 8.74
CA LYS A 83 3.27 -5.83 9.97
C LYS A 83 4.64 -6.47 9.69
N ILE A 84 4.85 -6.94 8.46
CA ILE A 84 6.08 -7.60 8.03
C ILE A 84 7.08 -6.54 7.58
N THR A 85 8.27 -6.54 8.16
CA THR A 85 9.32 -5.57 7.82
C THR A 85 9.77 -5.71 6.36
N CYS A 86 9.83 -4.59 5.66
CA CYS A 86 10.28 -4.53 4.28
C CYS A 86 11.78 -4.83 4.19
N LYS A 87 12.14 -5.98 3.64
CA LYS A 87 13.53 -6.41 3.44
C LYS A 87 14.32 -5.45 2.54
N PHE A 88 13.67 -4.82 1.56
CA PHE A 88 14.31 -3.85 0.66
C PHE A 88 14.58 -2.51 1.37
N PHE A 89 13.66 -2.08 2.22
CA PHE A 89 13.84 -0.88 3.03
C PHE A 89 14.98 -1.03 4.03
N LEU A 90 15.09 -2.20 4.68
CA LEU A 90 16.23 -2.51 5.56
C LEU A 90 17.59 -2.50 4.83
N ARG A 91 17.60 -2.74 3.51
CA ARG A 91 18.80 -2.63 2.66
C ARG A 91 19.07 -1.19 2.19
N GLY A 92 18.28 -0.21 2.62
CA GLY A 92 18.46 1.22 2.36
C GLY A 92 17.58 1.79 1.24
N HIS A 93 17.07 0.97 0.31
CA HIS A 93 16.24 1.47 -0.79
C HIS A 93 15.10 0.51 -1.14
N CYS A 94 13.86 0.96 -0.92
CA CYS A 94 12.65 0.26 -1.36
C CYS A 94 12.15 0.88 -2.68
N PRO A 95 12.01 0.09 -3.78
CA PRO A 95 11.55 0.60 -5.07
C PRO A 95 10.09 1.08 -5.07
N PHE A 96 9.31 0.68 -4.05
CA PHE A 96 7.90 1.04 -3.90
C PHE A 96 7.68 2.29 -3.02
N ARG A 97 8.72 2.80 -2.33
CA ARG A 97 8.66 4.00 -1.49
C ARG A 97 7.40 4.05 -0.60
N SER A 98 6.51 5.02 -0.78
CA SER A 98 5.27 5.22 -0.01
C SER A 98 4.17 4.22 -0.36
N GLU A 99 4.22 3.58 -1.53
CA GLU A 99 3.25 2.56 -1.97
C GLU A 99 3.64 1.14 -1.53
N CYS A 100 4.68 1.00 -0.71
CA CYS A 100 5.10 -0.31 -0.22
C CYS A 100 4.05 -0.92 0.71
N ILE A 101 3.65 -2.16 0.42
CA ILE A 101 2.72 -2.92 1.26
C ILE A 101 3.35 -3.49 2.54
N TYR A 102 4.69 -3.43 2.65
CA TYR A 102 5.46 -3.91 3.79
C TYR A 102 5.86 -2.77 4.72
N LEU A 103 6.10 -3.07 5.99
CA LEU A 103 6.45 -2.10 7.01
C LEU A 103 7.82 -1.46 6.75
N HIS A 104 7.86 -0.15 6.57
CA HIS A 104 9.08 0.65 6.59
C HIS A 104 9.33 1.17 8.00
N LYS A 105 9.98 0.36 8.83
CA LYS A 105 10.43 0.78 10.16
C LYS A 105 11.91 1.14 10.04
N LEU A 106 12.26 2.41 10.25
CA LEU A 106 13.66 2.73 10.55
C LEU A 106 13.99 2.09 11.90
N PRO A 107 15.17 1.45 12.07
CA PRO A 107 15.69 1.27 13.42
C PRO A 107 15.69 2.65 14.06
N ALA A 108 15.11 2.77 15.25
CA ALA A 108 15.11 4.00 16.01
C ALA A 108 16.56 4.33 16.37
N CYS A 109 17.30 4.94 15.44
CA CYS A 109 18.46 5.72 15.79
C CYS A 109 17.91 6.81 16.71
N ARG A 110 18.51 6.91 17.90
CA ARG A 110 18.12 7.84 18.97
C ARG A 110 17.69 9.15 18.35
N GLN A 111 16.47 9.58 18.66
CA GLN A 111 16.03 10.94 18.40
C GLN A 111 17.04 11.87 19.10
N HIS A 112 18.09 12.29 18.41
CA HIS A 112 18.61 13.62 18.65
C HIS A 112 17.48 14.53 18.17
N SER A 113 16.81 15.08 19.17
CA SER A 113 15.73 16.03 19.07
C SER A 113 16.02 17.06 17.98
N PRO A 114 15.03 17.38 17.11
CA PRO A 114 14.92 18.74 16.66
C PRO A 114 14.51 19.52 17.92
N GLN A 115 15.48 20.15 18.58
CA GLN A 115 15.13 21.16 19.58
C GLN A 115 14.29 22.21 18.84
N GLN A 116 13.00 22.27 19.17
CA GLN A 116 12.21 23.44 18.84
C GLN A 116 12.93 24.66 19.44
N PRO A 117 13.16 25.74 18.67
CA PRO A 117 13.57 26.99 19.26
C PRO A 117 12.48 27.40 20.26
N ARG A 118 12.84 27.44 21.55
CA ARG A 118 11.96 27.99 22.59
C ARG A 118 11.84 29.49 22.33
N MET A 119 10.66 29.91 21.90
CA MET A 119 10.29 31.33 21.93
C MET A 119 10.12 31.73 23.41
N PRO A 120 10.67 32.86 23.88
CA PRO A 120 10.41 33.32 25.23
C PRO A 120 8.95 33.73 25.40
N ALA A 121 8.32 33.25 26.47
CA ALA A 121 7.00 33.70 26.91
C ALA A 121 7.10 35.15 27.37
N VAL A 122 6.44 36.07 26.68
CA VAL A 122 6.11 37.40 27.21
C VAL A 122 4.72 37.31 27.82
N SER A 123 4.67 37.38 29.13
CA SER A 123 3.47 37.50 29.96
C SER A 123 3.05 38.97 29.99
N ILE A 124 1.82 39.31 29.57
CA ILE A 124 1.12 40.53 30.00
C ILE A 124 -0.39 40.18 30.17
N PRO A 125 -1.06 40.69 31.22
CA PRO A 125 -2.19 40.02 31.89
C PRO A 125 -3.59 40.48 31.44
N SER A 126 -4.62 39.73 31.88
CA SER A 126 -6.05 40.02 31.76
C SER A 126 -6.48 41.38 32.32
N SER A 127 -7.42 42.03 31.65
CA SER A 127 -8.49 42.90 32.20
C SER A 127 -9.59 42.91 31.10
N SER A 128 -10.82 42.42 31.34
CA SER A 128 -12.00 43.19 31.79
C SER A 128 -12.22 44.42 30.88
N GLU A 129 -13.32 44.69 30.17
CA GLU A 129 -14.75 44.73 30.49
C GLU A 129 -15.50 45.25 29.22
N SER A 130 -16.64 44.64 28.83
CA SER A 130 -18.00 45.24 28.75
C SER A 130 -18.35 46.23 27.61
N SER A 131 -19.53 45.96 27.03
CA SER A 131 -20.56 46.89 26.50
C SER A 131 -20.64 47.24 25.00
N ASP A 132 -21.89 47.13 24.52
CA ASP A 132 -22.59 47.57 23.30
C ASP A 132 -22.14 48.89 22.65
N GLU A 133 -22.41 49.07 21.34
CA GLU A 133 -23.31 50.09 20.74
C GLU A 133 -23.37 49.94 19.19
N GLU A 134 -24.45 50.47 18.58
CA GLU A 134 -24.92 50.38 17.18
C GLU A 134 -24.26 51.39 16.18
N ASP A 135 -24.79 51.40 14.95
CA ASP A 135 -24.62 52.34 13.80
C ASP A 135 -23.36 52.16 12.91
N GLU A 136 -23.39 52.16 11.56
CA GLU A 136 -24.31 52.68 10.52
C GLU A 136 -24.27 51.79 9.25
#